data_AF-A0A7W3G120-F1
#
_entry.id   AF-A0A7W3G120-F1
#
_cell.length_a   1.000
_cell.length_b   1.000
_cell.length_c   1.000
_cell.angle_alpha   90.00
_cell.angle_beta   90.00
_cell.angle_gamma   90.00
#
_symmetry.space_group_name_H-M   'P 1'
#
loop_
_entity.id
_entity.type
_entity.pdbx_description
1 polymer ?
#
loop_
_entity_poly.entity_id
_entity_poly.type
_entity_poly.pdbx_seq_one_letter_code
_entity_poly.pdbx_strand_id
1 'polypeptide(L)'
;MKRRAQIVGTKHPAGLMRAQVRILPDWNGVPDEDLPWAEYQMPIGNAFTPTVSGDLVWVEFPYLDAKGRIDTRRPLIVGAAQDAPGGVPNVPPEASGQGSGWSPEEVDGAPARPQFSATEDFVIHRNNILEVRTAGGGYEIANTAAGSRIGMNESGQIYIIGPANIVLNAGGEVNVKSSSKTNVSSDGDVNVKGSNVTVAADGDIALKAGGALKATASNFSFVKG
;
A
#
# COMPACT_ATOMS: atom_id res chain seq x y z
N MET A 1 21.05 -27.53 1.94
CA MET A 1 19.83 -28.03 2.61
C MET A 1 19.07 -26.82 3.14
N LYS A 2 17.77 -26.70 2.84
CA LYS A 2 16.92 -25.64 3.39
C LYS A 2 16.61 -25.93 4.86
N ARG A 3 16.64 -24.90 5.69
CA ARG A 3 16.27 -24.97 7.12
C ARG A 3 15.24 -23.91 7.42
N ARG A 4 14.32 -24.23 8.33
CA ARG A 4 13.34 -23.27 8.83
C ARG A 4 14.03 -22.33 9.81
N ALA A 5 13.75 -21.04 9.72
CA ALA A 5 14.28 -20.06 10.65
C ALA A 5 13.22 -19.01 11.00
N GLN A 6 13.47 -18.30 12.11
CA GLN A 6 12.74 -17.11 12.50
C GLN A 6 13.65 -15.90 12.45
N ILE A 7 13.13 -14.77 11.99
CA ILE A 7 13.82 -13.48 12.06
C ILE A 7 13.77 -12.96 13.49
N VAL A 8 14.94 -12.66 14.07
CA VAL A 8 15.03 -12.11 15.43
C VAL A 8 15.51 -10.66 15.43
N GLY A 9 16.29 -10.25 14.43
CA GLY A 9 16.78 -8.89 14.28
C GLY A 9 16.76 -8.41 12.84
N THR A 10 16.49 -7.12 12.61
CA THR A 10 16.29 -6.55 11.27
C THR A 10 17.22 -5.38 10.94
N LYS A 11 18.02 -4.94 11.91
CA LYS A 11 18.93 -3.80 11.78
C LYS A 11 20.37 -4.24 12.00
N HIS A 12 21.04 -4.64 10.92
CA HIS A 12 22.46 -5.00 10.98
C HIS A 12 23.29 -3.82 11.52
N PRO A 13 24.19 -4.00 12.50
CA PRO A 13 24.94 -2.91 13.14
C PRO A 13 25.74 -2.02 12.18
N ALA A 14 26.27 -2.63 11.11
CA ALA A 14 26.99 -1.92 10.04
C ALA A 14 26.10 -1.47 8.85
N GLY A 15 24.77 -1.53 8.95
CA GLY A 15 23.86 -1.06 7.90
C GLY A 15 23.80 -1.93 6.63
N LEU A 16 24.17 -3.21 6.70
CA LEU A 16 24.37 -4.08 5.53
C LEU A 16 23.08 -4.72 4.96
N MET A 17 21.90 -4.24 5.34
CA MET A 17 20.60 -4.78 4.87
C MET A 17 20.48 -6.31 5.05
N ARG A 18 20.92 -6.82 6.21
CA ARG A 18 20.81 -8.24 6.60
C ARG A 18 19.80 -8.40 7.73
N ALA A 19 19.27 -9.60 7.89
CA ALA A 19 18.45 -9.98 9.04
C ALA A 19 19.12 -11.06 9.88
N GLN A 20 19.01 -10.97 11.18
CA GLN A 20 19.53 -11.95 12.12
C GLN A 20 18.53 -13.09 12.24
N VAL A 21 19.02 -14.33 12.12
CA VAL A 21 18.17 -15.52 11.96
C VAL A 21 18.42 -16.58 13.03
N ARG A 22 17.35 -17.16 13.54
CA ARG A 22 17.36 -18.32 14.45
C ARG A 22 16.91 -19.56 13.70
N ILE A 23 17.79 -20.55 13.54
CA ILE A 23 17.39 -21.85 12.97
C ILE A 23 16.53 -22.62 13.97
N LEU A 24 15.37 -23.08 13.53
CA LEU A 24 14.41 -23.81 14.35
C LEU A 24 14.53 -25.32 14.08
N PRO A 25 14.56 -26.17 15.14
CA PRO A 25 14.67 -25.83 16.57
C PRO A 25 16.13 -25.71 17.06
N ASP A 26 17.12 -25.95 16.20
CA ASP A 26 18.50 -26.24 16.62
C ASP A 26 19.18 -25.13 17.42
N TRP A 27 18.77 -23.88 17.22
CA TRP A 27 19.39 -22.73 17.86
C TRP A 27 18.54 -22.12 18.97
N ASN A 28 17.47 -22.77 19.44
CA ASN A 28 16.59 -22.20 20.48
C ASN A 28 17.30 -21.80 21.79
N GLY A 29 18.45 -22.42 22.12
CA GLY A 29 19.23 -22.10 23.33
C GLY A 29 20.28 -21.00 23.15
N VAL A 30 20.45 -20.45 21.95
CA VAL A 30 21.49 -19.42 21.65
C VAL A 30 20.90 -18.01 21.88
N PRO A 31 21.59 -17.09 22.57
CA PRO A 31 21.17 -15.69 22.67
C PRO A 31 21.00 -15.02 21.30
N ASP A 32 20.05 -14.09 21.16
CA ASP A 32 19.77 -13.45 19.87
C ASP A 32 20.98 -12.69 19.33
N GLU A 33 21.71 -11.98 20.18
CA GLU A 33 22.90 -11.21 19.83
C GLU A 33 24.02 -12.05 19.21
N ASP A 34 24.08 -13.34 19.53
CA ASP A 34 25.11 -14.28 19.06
C ASP A 34 24.72 -14.96 17.74
N LEU A 35 23.47 -14.78 17.28
CA LEU A 35 22.99 -15.39 16.05
C LEU A 35 23.57 -14.72 14.81
N PRO A 36 23.81 -15.48 13.72
CA PRO A 36 24.38 -14.91 12.50
C PRO A 36 23.39 -14.03 11.75
N TRP A 37 23.95 -13.09 10.99
CA TRP A 37 23.22 -12.23 10.06
C TRP A 37 23.17 -12.86 8.67
N ALA A 38 21.97 -13.09 8.17
CA ALA A 38 21.68 -13.66 6.86
C ALA A 38 21.57 -12.59 5.77
N GLU A 39 22.06 -12.94 4.58
CA GLU A 39 21.79 -12.21 3.35
C GLU A 39 20.42 -12.59 2.79
N TYR A 40 19.92 -11.80 1.82
CA TYR A 40 18.68 -12.11 1.12
C TYR A 40 18.97 -12.63 -0.28
N GLN A 41 18.33 -13.74 -0.64
CA GLN A 41 18.20 -14.13 -2.04
C GLN A 41 17.15 -13.22 -2.68
N MET A 42 17.62 -12.27 -3.47
CA MET A 42 16.78 -11.31 -4.16
C MET A 42 16.22 -11.91 -5.45
N PRO A 43 14.97 -11.61 -5.83
CA PRO A 43 14.53 -11.84 -7.20
C PRO A 43 15.37 -10.99 -8.16
N ILE A 44 15.55 -11.48 -9.40
CA ILE A 44 16.18 -10.70 -10.47
C ILE A 44 15.39 -9.40 -10.63
N GLY A 45 16.08 -8.26 -10.63
CA GLY A 45 15.45 -6.93 -10.61
C GLY A 45 15.43 -6.24 -9.25
N ASN A 46 15.99 -6.86 -8.20
CA ASN A 46 16.31 -6.24 -6.91
C ASN A 46 15.10 -5.76 -6.08
N ALA A 47 13.93 -6.38 -6.23
CA ALA A 47 12.79 -6.10 -5.35
C ALA A 47 13.07 -6.59 -3.92
N PHE A 48 13.03 -5.68 -2.94
CA PHE A 48 13.31 -5.95 -1.53
C PHE A 48 12.04 -5.91 -0.69
N THR A 49 11.75 -6.99 0.03
CA THR A 49 10.70 -7.00 1.06
C THR A 49 11.36 -7.10 2.43
N PRO A 50 11.28 -6.06 3.28
CA PRO A 50 11.89 -6.11 4.59
C PRO A 50 11.15 -7.10 5.49
N THR A 51 11.89 -8.01 6.11
CA THR A 51 11.36 -8.83 7.19
C THR A 51 11.15 -8.00 8.46
N VAL A 52 10.24 -8.45 9.32
CA VAL A 52 10.09 -7.99 10.70
C VAL A 52 10.45 -9.12 11.65
N SER A 53 10.83 -8.79 12.89
CA SER A 53 11.04 -9.81 13.93
C SER A 53 9.80 -10.68 14.08
N GLY A 54 10.00 -11.99 14.16
CA GLY A 54 8.93 -12.99 14.20
C GLY A 54 8.61 -13.61 12.84
N ASP A 55 8.96 -12.99 11.71
CA ASP A 55 8.76 -13.58 10.39
C ASP A 55 9.42 -14.97 10.31
N LEU A 56 8.73 -15.92 9.70
CA LEU A 56 9.24 -17.25 9.44
C LEU A 56 9.80 -17.29 8.01
N VAL A 57 11.00 -17.84 7.86
CA VAL A 57 11.74 -17.88 6.60
C VAL A 57 12.40 -19.24 6.36
N TRP A 58 12.69 -19.52 5.10
CA TRP A 58 13.61 -20.58 4.71
C TRP A 58 15.00 -19.99 4.54
N VAL A 59 16.01 -20.68 5.07
CA VAL A 59 17.41 -20.32 4.86
C VAL A 59 18.21 -21.48 4.30
N GLU A 60 19.25 -21.14 3.55
CA GLU A 60 20.29 -22.04 3.07
C GLU A 60 21.67 -21.59 3.54
N PHE A 61 22.65 -22.48 3.41
CA PHE A 61 24.05 -22.21 3.73
C PHE A 61 24.90 -22.51 2.50
N PRO A 62 24.98 -21.56 1.54
CA PRO A 62 25.60 -21.81 0.25
C PRO A 62 27.14 -21.72 0.30
N TYR A 63 27.69 -21.17 1.38
CA TYR A 63 29.12 -20.93 1.50
C TYR A 63 29.85 -22.08 2.20
N LEU A 64 31.12 -22.27 1.82
CA LEU A 64 32.03 -23.20 2.47
C LEU A 64 33.01 -22.45 3.36
N ASP A 65 33.41 -23.09 4.47
CA ASP A 65 34.50 -22.66 5.33
C ASP A 65 35.86 -22.95 4.67
N ALA A 66 36.94 -22.51 5.32
CA ALA A 66 38.30 -22.71 4.84
C ALA A 66 38.72 -24.20 4.69
N LYS A 67 37.91 -25.14 5.22
CA LYS A 67 38.13 -26.59 5.15
C LYS A 67 37.18 -27.27 4.16
N GLY A 68 36.44 -26.50 3.36
CA GLY A 68 35.49 -27.03 2.37
C GLY A 68 34.19 -27.58 2.97
N ARG A 69 33.86 -27.25 4.22
CA ARG A 69 32.61 -27.68 4.89
C ARG A 69 31.59 -26.55 4.87
N ILE A 70 30.31 -26.85 4.95
CA ILE A 70 29.24 -25.84 5.00
C ILE A 70 29.50 -24.84 6.15
N ASP A 71 29.49 -23.54 5.84
CA ASP A 71 29.65 -22.46 6.83
C ASP A 71 28.28 -22.00 7.35
N THR A 72 27.89 -22.49 8.52
CA THR A 72 26.62 -22.15 9.17
C THR A 72 26.56 -20.72 9.71
N ARG A 73 27.68 -19.99 9.71
CA ARG A 73 27.73 -18.58 10.15
C ARG A 73 27.29 -17.62 9.05
N ARG A 74 27.10 -18.12 7.83
CA ARG A 74 26.75 -17.32 6.64
C ARG A 74 25.44 -17.82 6.01
N PRO A 75 24.30 -17.68 6.70
CA PRO A 75 22.99 -18.04 6.14
C PRO A 75 22.57 -17.11 5.00
N LEU A 76 21.76 -17.65 4.09
CA LEU A 76 21.07 -16.95 3.02
C LEU A 76 19.57 -17.19 3.17
N ILE A 77 18.77 -16.14 3.32
CA ILE A 77 17.30 -16.21 3.29
C ILE A 77 16.86 -16.45 1.86
N VAL A 78 16.19 -17.57 1.61
CA VAL A 78 15.76 -17.99 0.26
C VAL A 78 14.26 -17.84 0.01
N GLY A 79 13.50 -17.41 1.03
CA GLY A 79 12.08 -17.12 0.90
C GLY A 79 11.36 -17.05 2.25
N ALA A 80 10.15 -16.50 2.24
CA ALA A 80 9.24 -16.57 3.37
C ALA A 80 8.73 -18.01 3.57
N ALA A 81 8.40 -18.34 4.81
CA ALA A 81 7.92 -19.66 5.18
C ALA A 81 6.50 -19.52 5.74
N GLN A 82 5.52 -20.05 5.00
CA GLN A 82 4.15 -20.14 5.49
C GLN A 82 4.08 -21.18 6.63
N ASP A 83 3.24 -20.89 7.61
CA ASP A 83 2.92 -21.73 8.76
C ASP A 83 1.49 -21.50 9.22
N ALA A 84 0.97 -22.40 10.05
CA ALA A 84 -0.28 -22.20 10.76
C ALA A 84 -0.21 -22.71 12.21
N PRO A 85 0.68 -22.18 13.06
CA PRO A 85 0.78 -22.60 14.45
C PRO A 85 -0.55 -22.33 15.16
N GLY A 86 -1.11 -23.35 15.82
CA GLY A 86 -2.42 -23.25 16.45
C GLY A 86 -3.60 -23.16 15.47
N GLY A 87 -3.39 -23.48 14.19
CA GLY A 87 -4.42 -23.50 13.16
C GLY A 87 -4.64 -22.17 12.43
N VAL A 88 -3.92 -21.10 12.81
CA VAL A 88 -4.05 -19.78 12.20
C VAL A 88 -2.86 -19.49 11.27
N PRO A 89 -3.10 -19.33 9.95
CA PRO A 89 -2.04 -19.01 8.99
C PRO A 89 -1.28 -17.73 9.36
N ASN A 90 0.05 -17.74 9.20
CA ASN A 90 0.91 -16.57 9.37
C ASN A 90 0.89 -15.59 8.17
N VAL A 91 -0.28 -15.41 7.56
CA VAL A 91 -0.52 -14.49 6.45
C VAL A 91 -1.62 -13.50 6.85
N PRO A 92 -1.81 -12.39 6.13
CA PRO A 92 -2.82 -11.40 6.49
C PRO A 92 -4.24 -12.02 6.60
N PRO A 93 -5.10 -11.52 7.51
CA PRO A 93 -6.48 -11.98 7.62
C PRO A 93 -7.28 -11.84 6.32
N GLU A 94 -6.98 -10.81 5.53
CA GLU A 94 -7.58 -10.59 4.21
C GLU A 94 -7.25 -11.73 3.23
N ALA A 95 -6.08 -12.37 3.40
CA ALA A 95 -5.67 -13.50 2.57
C ALA A 95 -6.24 -14.83 3.07
N SER A 96 -6.28 -15.04 4.39
CA SER A 96 -6.63 -16.33 5.00
C SER A 96 -8.11 -16.48 5.36
N GLY A 97 -8.83 -15.36 5.48
CA GLY A 97 -10.15 -15.33 6.11
C GLY A 97 -10.13 -15.59 7.62
N GLN A 98 -8.95 -15.67 8.24
CA GLN A 98 -8.80 -15.93 9.67
C GLN A 98 -8.25 -14.72 10.42
N GLY A 99 -8.83 -14.42 11.59
CA GLY A 99 -8.51 -13.23 12.37
C GLY A 99 -9.38 -12.03 11.99
N SER A 100 -8.91 -10.82 12.32
CA SER A 100 -9.63 -9.57 12.03
C SER A 100 -8.85 -8.76 11.01
N GLY A 101 -9.37 -8.70 9.79
CA GLY A 101 -8.83 -7.85 8.74
C GLY A 101 -9.04 -6.37 9.04
N TRP A 102 -8.30 -5.53 8.35
CA TRP A 102 -8.43 -4.08 8.45
C TRP A 102 -9.69 -3.59 7.72
N SER A 103 -10.44 -2.72 8.40
CA SER A 103 -11.60 -2.03 7.83
C SER A 103 -11.46 -0.52 8.05
N PRO A 104 -11.50 0.29 6.98
CA PRO A 104 -11.55 1.74 7.09
C PRO A 104 -12.96 2.22 7.48
N GLU A 105 -13.05 3.49 7.85
CA GLU A 105 -14.33 4.19 7.95
C GLU A 105 -15.01 4.31 6.58
N GLU A 106 -16.34 4.31 6.60
CA GLU A 106 -17.16 4.57 5.42
C GLU A 106 -17.05 6.05 5.01
N VAL A 107 -17.06 6.29 3.71
CA VAL A 107 -17.05 7.64 3.14
C VAL A 107 -18.31 7.79 2.32
N ASP A 108 -19.12 8.80 2.64
CA ASP A 108 -20.37 9.05 1.93
C ASP A 108 -20.14 9.23 0.42
N GLY A 109 -20.97 8.58 -0.38
CA GLY A 109 -20.87 8.57 -1.84
C GLY A 109 -19.67 7.79 -2.42
N ALA A 110 -18.78 7.21 -1.62
CA ALA A 110 -17.70 6.37 -2.14
C ALA A 110 -18.23 5.03 -2.68
N PRO A 111 -17.64 4.48 -3.77
CA PRO A 111 -17.94 3.13 -4.21
C PRO A 111 -17.68 2.08 -3.13
N ALA A 112 -18.34 0.92 -3.24
CA ALA A 112 -17.99 -0.24 -2.43
C ALA A 112 -16.52 -0.62 -2.64
N ARG A 113 -15.86 -1.10 -1.58
CA ARG A 113 -14.50 -1.65 -1.67
C ARG A 113 -14.49 -2.99 -2.44
N PRO A 114 -13.32 -3.41 -2.95
CA PRO A 114 -13.13 -4.77 -3.44
C PRO A 114 -13.61 -5.80 -2.41
N GLN A 115 -14.24 -6.85 -2.91
CA GLN A 115 -14.74 -7.96 -2.09
C GLN A 115 -13.65 -9.01 -1.93
N PHE A 116 -13.23 -9.25 -0.68
CA PHE A 116 -12.13 -10.17 -0.42
C PHE A 116 -12.59 -11.63 -0.52
N SER A 117 -11.84 -12.42 -1.27
CA SER A 117 -11.98 -13.87 -1.37
C SER A 117 -10.77 -14.56 -0.75
N ALA A 118 -10.98 -15.08 0.46
CA ALA A 118 -9.94 -15.80 1.18
C ALA A 118 -9.38 -16.94 0.31
N THR A 119 -8.06 -17.10 0.34
CA THR A 119 -7.27 -18.09 -0.42
C THR A 119 -7.17 -17.86 -1.93
N GLU A 120 -7.94 -16.94 -2.50
CA GLU A 120 -7.96 -16.66 -3.95
C GLU A 120 -7.31 -15.32 -4.29
N ASP A 121 -7.33 -14.38 -3.36
CA ASP A 121 -6.79 -13.04 -3.56
C ASP A 121 -5.27 -12.99 -3.45
N PHE A 122 -4.67 -12.07 -4.22
CA PHE A 122 -3.32 -11.61 -3.92
C PHE A 122 -3.39 -10.54 -2.84
N VAL A 123 -2.71 -10.78 -1.71
CA VAL A 123 -2.71 -9.87 -0.57
C VAL A 123 -1.29 -9.68 -0.05
N ILE A 124 -0.90 -8.41 0.12
CA ILE A 124 0.28 -8.03 0.90
C ILE A 124 -0.17 -7.04 1.96
N HIS A 125 0.10 -7.36 3.24
CA HIS A 125 -0.11 -6.44 4.35
C HIS A 125 1.20 -6.29 5.12
N ARG A 126 1.90 -5.17 4.91
CA ARG A 126 3.21 -4.91 5.50
C ARG A 126 3.46 -3.41 5.65
N ASN A 127 4.05 -2.99 6.76
CA ASN A 127 4.43 -1.59 7.02
C ASN A 127 3.26 -0.61 6.90
N ASN A 128 2.08 -0.99 7.42
CA ASN A 128 0.83 -0.25 7.28
C ASN A 128 0.36 -0.05 5.83
N ILE A 129 0.88 -0.81 4.88
CA ILE A 129 0.39 -0.87 3.51
C ILE A 129 -0.32 -2.20 3.32
N LEU A 130 -1.58 -2.11 2.92
CA LEU A 130 -2.38 -3.23 2.43
C LEU A 130 -2.54 -3.07 0.93
N GLU A 131 -2.04 -4.02 0.13
CA GLU A 131 -2.34 -4.16 -1.29
C GLU A 131 -3.18 -5.42 -1.47
N VAL A 132 -4.31 -5.27 -2.16
CA VAL A 132 -5.21 -6.38 -2.52
C VAL A 132 -5.48 -6.37 -4.00
N ARG A 133 -5.41 -7.56 -4.61
CA ARG A 133 -5.94 -7.84 -5.95
C ARG A 133 -6.93 -8.99 -5.79
N THR A 134 -8.21 -8.67 -5.92
CA THR A 134 -9.25 -9.65 -5.65
C THR A 134 -9.41 -10.59 -6.84
N ALA A 135 -9.81 -11.83 -6.59
CA ALA A 135 -10.14 -12.80 -7.63
C ALA A 135 -11.28 -12.29 -8.54
N GLY A 136 -12.16 -11.43 -8.01
CA GLY A 136 -13.23 -10.76 -8.75
C GLY A 136 -12.78 -9.61 -9.66
N GLY A 137 -11.49 -9.25 -9.67
CA GLY A 137 -10.94 -8.19 -10.53
C GLY A 137 -10.89 -6.79 -9.89
N GLY A 138 -11.14 -6.68 -8.59
CA GLY A 138 -10.92 -5.47 -7.80
C GLY A 138 -9.44 -5.26 -7.45
N TYR A 139 -9.09 -4.02 -7.15
CA TYR A 139 -7.74 -3.62 -6.73
C TYR A 139 -7.81 -2.50 -5.70
N GLU A 140 -7.03 -2.59 -4.63
CA GLU A 140 -6.87 -1.49 -3.68
C GLU A 140 -5.45 -1.47 -3.10
N ILE A 141 -4.88 -0.28 -2.96
CA ILE A 141 -3.77 -0.02 -2.05
C ILE A 141 -4.28 0.94 -0.95
N ALA A 142 -4.04 0.57 0.30
CA ALA A 142 -4.44 1.33 1.47
C ALA A 142 -3.26 1.58 2.42
N ASN A 143 -3.18 2.79 2.98
CA ASN A 143 -2.43 3.04 4.20
C ASN A 143 -3.34 2.74 5.40
N THR A 144 -3.10 1.64 6.08
CA THR A 144 -3.98 1.14 7.15
C THR A 144 -3.88 1.93 8.46
N ALA A 145 -2.81 2.73 8.63
CA ALA A 145 -2.66 3.61 9.78
C ALA A 145 -3.39 4.95 9.61
N ALA A 146 -3.45 5.48 8.39
CA ALA A 146 -4.04 6.79 8.10
C ALA A 146 -5.40 6.74 7.41
N GLY A 147 -5.78 5.60 6.84
CA GLY A 147 -7.05 5.40 6.12
C GLY A 147 -7.07 5.87 4.66
N SER A 148 -5.95 6.39 4.14
CA SER A 148 -5.83 6.77 2.72
C SER A 148 -5.90 5.55 1.80
N ARG A 149 -6.62 5.67 0.68
CA ARG A 149 -6.89 4.57 -0.25
C ARG A 149 -6.92 5.03 -1.70
N ILE A 150 -6.46 4.17 -2.60
CA ILE A 150 -6.68 4.26 -4.04
C ILE A 150 -7.05 2.87 -4.55
N GLY A 151 -8.11 2.78 -5.36
CA GLY A 151 -8.57 1.47 -5.83
C GLY A 151 -9.69 1.53 -6.85
N MET A 152 -10.12 0.32 -7.23
CA MET A 152 -11.28 0.06 -8.05
C MET A 152 -11.97 -1.21 -7.55
N ASN A 153 -13.29 -1.22 -7.53
CA ASN A 153 -14.05 -2.43 -7.23
C ASN A 153 -14.28 -3.30 -8.47
N GLU A 154 -14.93 -4.44 -8.28
CA GLU A 154 -15.23 -5.43 -9.32
C GLU A 154 -16.14 -4.88 -10.43
N SER A 155 -16.87 -3.80 -10.16
CA SER A 155 -17.68 -3.08 -11.17
C SER A 155 -16.88 -2.03 -11.96
N GLY A 156 -15.58 -1.91 -11.70
CA GLY A 156 -14.69 -0.93 -12.35
C GLY A 156 -14.85 0.50 -11.84
N GLN A 157 -15.54 0.71 -10.71
CA GLN A 157 -15.67 2.05 -10.12
C GLN A 157 -14.38 2.42 -9.39
N ILE A 158 -13.68 3.43 -9.91
CA ILE A 158 -12.39 3.92 -9.37
C ILE A 158 -12.64 4.96 -8.28
N TYR A 159 -11.82 4.94 -7.23
CA TYR A 159 -11.85 5.92 -6.15
C TYR A 159 -10.46 6.31 -5.64
N ILE A 160 -10.36 7.53 -5.14
CA ILE A 160 -9.22 8.06 -4.39
C ILE A 160 -9.78 8.69 -3.12
N ILE A 161 -9.37 8.18 -1.96
CA ILE A 161 -9.85 8.63 -0.65
C ILE A 161 -8.64 9.05 0.17
N GLY A 162 -8.65 10.30 0.63
CA GLY A 162 -7.64 10.84 1.52
C GLY A 162 -8.31 11.46 2.74
N PRO A 163 -8.25 10.83 3.92
CA PRO A 163 -8.73 11.43 5.18
C PRO A 163 -7.99 12.72 5.58
N ALA A 164 -6.85 12.98 4.92
CA ALA A 164 -6.10 14.23 5.00
C ALA A 164 -6.06 14.92 3.62
N ASN A 165 -4.91 15.46 3.20
CA ASN A 165 -4.79 16.17 1.93
C ASN A 165 -4.61 15.22 0.73
N ILE A 166 -5.25 15.57 -0.39
CA ILE A 166 -4.91 15.04 -1.72
C ILE A 166 -4.26 16.17 -2.52
N VAL A 167 -3.09 15.89 -3.12
CA VAL A 167 -2.38 16.86 -3.96
C VAL A 167 -2.25 16.29 -5.37
N LEU A 168 -2.76 17.02 -6.36
CA LEU A 168 -2.59 16.74 -7.78
C LEU A 168 -1.68 17.82 -8.37
N ASN A 169 -0.47 17.42 -8.77
CA ASN A 169 0.52 18.32 -9.36
C ASN A 169 0.95 17.80 -10.73
N ALA A 170 0.80 18.62 -11.77
CA ALA A 170 1.17 18.28 -13.14
C ALA A 170 2.01 19.41 -13.74
N GLY A 171 3.15 19.05 -14.35
CA GLY A 171 3.96 19.99 -15.13
C GLY A 171 3.37 20.31 -16.51
N GLY A 172 2.29 19.62 -16.88
CA GLY A 172 1.54 19.82 -18.13
C GLY A 172 0.04 19.94 -17.87
N GLU A 173 -0.77 19.66 -18.89
CA GLU A 173 -2.23 19.78 -18.81
C GLU A 173 -2.87 18.65 -17.97
N VAL A 174 -3.91 19.00 -17.20
CA VAL A 174 -4.82 18.04 -16.56
C VAL A 174 -6.20 18.18 -17.19
N ASN A 175 -6.70 17.10 -17.80
CA ASN A 175 -8.01 17.06 -18.44
C ASN A 175 -8.99 16.23 -17.61
N VAL A 176 -10.14 16.82 -17.25
CA VAL A 176 -11.26 16.10 -16.62
C VAL A 176 -12.45 16.08 -17.59
N LYS A 177 -12.81 14.90 -18.07
CA LYS A 177 -13.92 14.69 -19.02
C LYS A 177 -14.88 13.66 -18.45
N SER A 178 -16.17 14.00 -18.44
CA SER A 178 -17.26 13.09 -18.07
C SER A 178 -18.31 13.12 -19.18
N SER A 179 -18.84 11.95 -19.54
CA SER A 179 -19.98 11.84 -20.46
C SER A 179 -21.32 12.15 -19.78
N SER A 180 -21.29 12.35 -18.47
CA SER A 180 -22.44 12.67 -17.64
C SER A 180 -22.08 13.83 -16.72
N LYS A 181 -22.59 13.81 -15.49
CA LYS A 181 -22.37 14.87 -14.51
C LYS A 181 -20.93 14.82 -13.95
N THR A 182 -20.38 16.01 -13.72
CA THR A 182 -19.23 16.23 -12.83
C THR A 182 -19.71 17.08 -11.66
N ASN A 183 -19.53 16.59 -10.43
CA ASN A 183 -19.84 17.35 -9.22
C ASN A 183 -18.55 17.81 -8.55
N VAL A 184 -18.49 19.06 -8.13
CA VAL A 184 -17.45 19.60 -7.25
C VAL A 184 -18.16 20.24 -6.07
N SER A 185 -17.97 19.68 -4.89
CA SER A 185 -18.61 20.11 -3.64
C SER A 185 -17.58 20.20 -2.53
N SER A 186 -17.75 21.21 -1.66
CA SER A 186 -16.96 21.38 -0.45
C SER A 186 -17.86 21.99 0.62
N ASP A 187 -17.69 21.55 1.87
CA ASP A 187 -18.29 22.21 3.04
C ASP A 187 -17.56 23.52 3.38
N GLY A 188 -16.33 23.68 2.90
CA GLY A 188 -15.54 24.90 2.98
C GLY A 188 -15.47 25.62 1.64
N ASP A 189 -14.34 26.28 1.41
CA ASP A 189 -14.13 27.11 0.22
C ASP A 189 -13.69 26.30 -1.00
N VAL A 190 -14.26 26.62 -2.16
CA VAL A 190 -13.72 26.25 -3.47
C VAL A 190 -12.95 27.44 -4.04
N ASN A 191 -11.62 27.34 -4.06
CA ASN A 191 -10.74 28.39 -4.57
C ASN A 191 -10.22 28.05 -5.97
N VAL A 192 -10.48 28.93 -6.96
CA VAL A 192 -9.94 28.81 -8.33
C VAL A 192 -8.99 29.97 -8.60
N LYS A 193 -7.73 29.66 -8.87
CA LYS A 193 -6.68 30.64 -9.18
C LYS A 193 -6.00 30.25 -10.48
N GLY A 194 -6.06 31.14 -11.46
CA GLY A 194 -5.39 31.00 -12.74
C GLY A 194 -5.19 32.36 -13.38
N SER A 195 -4.28 32.46 -14.34
CA SER A 195 -4.14 33.67 -15.16
C SER A 195 -5.38 33.93 -16.02
N ASN A 196 -6.08 32.86 -16.41
CA ASN A 196 -7.36 32.91 -17.10
C ASN A 196 -8.29 31.81 -16.55
N VAL A 197 -9.59 32.10 -16.45
CA VAL A 197 -10.64 31.15 -16.08
C VAL A 197 -11.80 31.33 -17.06
N THR A 198 -12.07 30.30 -17.86
CA THR A 198 -13.16 30.29 -18.84
C THR A 198 -14.25 29.32 -18.41
N VAL A 199 -15.50 29.76 -18.47
CA VAL A 199 -16.69 28.91 -18.29
C VAL A 199 -17.53 29.04 -19.54
N ALA A 200 -17.77 27.92 -20.23
CA ALA A 200 -18.60 27.84 -21.42
C ALA A 200 -19.65 26.76 -21.22
N ALA A 201 -20.90 27.07 -21.58
CA ALA A 201 -22.02 26.14 -21.56
C ALA A 201 -22.87 26.38 -22.81
N ASP A 202 -23.30 25.29 -23.45
CA ASP A 202 -24.27 25.36 -24.56
C ASP A 202 -25.69 25.67 -24.03
N GLY A 203 -25.95 25.32 -22.77
CA GLY A 203 -27.15 25.68 -22.03
C GLY A 203 -26.90 26.81 -21.02
N ASP A 204 -27.63 26.78 -19.92
CA ASP A 204 -27.59 27.85 -18.92
C ASP A 204 -26.35 27.76 -18.00
N ILE A 205 -25.78 28.93 -17.67
CA ILE A 205 -24.92 29.09 -16.50
C ILE A 205 -25.77 29.67 -15.37
N ALA A 206 -26.08 28.85 -14.36
CA ALA A 206 -26.83 29.27 -13.19
C ALA A 206 -25.89 29.51 -11.99
N LEU A 207 -25.95 30.71 -11.40
CA LEU A 207 -25.20 31.07 -10.20
C LEU A 207 -26.18 31.34 -9.06
N LYS A 208 -26.01 30.65 -7.92
CA LYS A 208 -26.80 30.86 -6.71
C LYS A 208 -25.88 31.08 -5.52
N ALA A 209 -25.99 32.23 -4.88
CA ALA A 209 -25.33 32.53 -3.62
C ALA A 209 -26.39 32.68 -2.52
N GLY A 210 -26.18 32.03 -1.37
CA GLY A 210 -27.00 32.29 -0.18
C GLY A 210 -26.74 33.67 0.44
N GLY A 211 -25.58 34.25 0.16
CA GLY A 211 -25.18 35.61 0.52
C GLY A 211 -25.00 36.50 -0.72
N ALA A 212 -23.88 37.21 -0.79
CA ALA A 212 -23.58 38.12 -1.90
C ALA A 212 -22.80 37.42 -3.02
N LEU A 213 -23.21 37.66 -4.27
CA LEU A 213 -22.36 37.47 -5.45
C LEU A 213 -21.58 38.76 -5.69
N LYS A 214 -20.25 38.70 -5.64
CA LYS A 214 -19.36 39.85 -5.83
C LYS A 214 -18.41 39.59 -6.99
N ALA A 215 -18.25 40.58 -7.87
CA ALA A 215 -17.26 40.58 -8.94
C ALA A 215 -16.42 41.86 -8.84
N THR A 216 -15.14 41.74 -9.11
CA THR A 216 -14.22 42.89 -9.20
C THR A 216 -13.37 42.69 -10.43
N ALA A 217 -13.45 43.65 -11.34
CA ALA A 217 -12.70 43.62 -12.58
C ALA A 217 -12.36 45.07 -12.97
N SER A 218 -11.25 45.24 -13.69
CA SER A 218 -10.92 46.52 -14.32
C SER A 218 -11.93 46.88 -15.42
N ASN A 219 -12.46 45.87 -16.11
CA ASN A 219 -13.53 45.99 -17.09
C ASN A 219 -14.57 44.88 -16.86
N PHE A 220 -15.85 45.24 -16.89
CA PHE A 220 -16.96 44.30 -16.73
C PHE A 220 -18.06 44.63 -17.75
N SER A 221 -18.51 43.62 -18.50
CA SER A 221 -19.58 43.77 -19.49
C SER A 221 -20.41 42.50 -19.59
N PHE A 222 -21.71 42.69 -19.84
CA PHE A 222 -22.56 41.64 -20.37
C PHE A 222 -22.69 41.89 -21.86
N VAL A 223 -22.24 40.94 -22.67
CA VAL A 223 -22.33 40.99 -24.13
C VAL A 223 -23.35 39.95 -24.56
N LYS A 224 -24.31 40.36 -25.38
CA LYS A 224 -25.23 39.43 -26.03
C LYS A 224 -24.53 38.85 -27.27
N GLY A 225 -24.39 37.53 -27.32
CA GLY A 225 -23.96 36.80 -28.51
C GLY A 225 -25.00 36.82 -29.62
#